data_AF-A0A7S4HNH3-F1
#
_entry.id   AF-A0A7S4HNH3-F1
#
_cell.length_a   1.000
_cell.length_b   1.000
_cell.length_c   1.000
_cell.angle_alpha   90.00
_cell.angle_beta   90.00
_cell.angle_gamma   90.00
#
_symmetry.space_group_name_H-M   'P 1'
#
loop_
_entity.id
_entity.type
_entity.pdbx_description
1 polymer ?
#
loop_
_entity_poly.entity_id
_entity_poly.type
_entity_poly.pdbx_seq_one_letter_code
_entity_poly.pdbx_strand_id
1 'polypeptide(L)'
;EKVTCPIPSVSQVGLRGGLKGFGRVLVSVTTNKEDFIDAPTFLKYEPVATILKSLPALGGASGGTPVQIIGSGFTNTSLLCWFGKTATRAIYVSETMLKCSSPATYLGTGTRVAQVRLRVVQDGEEATDD
;
A
#
# COMPACT_ATOMS: atom_id res chain seq x y z
N GLU A 1 -24.90 1.99 -26.55
CA GLU A 1 -25.03 2.56 -25.18
C GLU A 1 -24.04 1.92 -24.21
N LYS A 2 -23.74 2.59 -23.09
CA LYS A 2 -22.81 2.12 -22.06
C LYS A 2 -23.57 2.00 -20.73
N VAL A 3 -23.49 0.85 -20.07
CA VAL A 3 -23.96 0.67 -18.69
C VAL A 3 -22.81 1.02 -17.75
N THR A 4 -23.08 1.89 -16.76
CA THR A 4 -22.09 2.31 -15.76
C THR A 4 -22.67 2.13 -14.38
N CYS A 5 -21.93 1.49 -13.48
CA CYS A 5 -22.30 1.30 -12.09
C CYS A 5 -21.11 1.64 -11.19
N PRO A 6 -21.35 2.15 -9.96
CA PRO A 6 -20.29 2.36 -8.99
C PRO A 6 -19.71 1.00 -8.53
N ILE A 7 -18.40 0.97 -8.27
CA ILE A 7 -17.74 -0.22 -7.71
C ILE A 7 -18.22 -0.37 -6.25
N PRO A 8 -18.83 -1.50 -5.86
CA PRO A 8 -19.27 -1.71 -4.48
C PRO A 8 -18.08 -1.86 -3.54
N SER A 9 -18.26 -1.56 -2.25
CA SER A 9 -17.19 -1.74 -1.25
C SER A 9 -16.95 -3.22 -0.96
N VAL A 10 -15.75 -3.56 -0.48
CA VAL A 10 -15.36 -4.96 -0.16
C VAL A 10 -16.31 -5.61 0.86
N SER A 11 -16.86 -4.82 1.79
CA SER A 11 -17.84 -5.30 2.78
C SER A 11 -19.18 -5.69 2.16
N GLN A 12 -19.58 -5.07 1.05
CA GLN A 12 -20.84 -5.36 0.35
C GLN A 12 -20.76 -6.63 -0.50
N VAL A 13 -19.58 -6.96 -1.02
CA VAL A 13 -19.40 -8.12 -1.91
C VAL A 13 -19.35 -9.45 -1.15
N GLY A 14 -19.24 -9.42 0.19
CA GLY A 14 -19.34 -10.62 1.02
C GLY A 14 -18.31 -11.68 0.64
N LEU A 15 -17.06 -11.27 0.38
CA LEU A 15 -15.97 -12.18 0.04
C LEU A 15 -15.84 -13.26 1.14
N ARG A 16 -16.14 -14.50 0.80
CA ARG A 16 -15.95 -15.64 1.71
C ARG A 16 -14.45 -15.93 1.81
N GLY A 17 -13.89 -15.67 2.98
CA GLY A 17 -12.47 -15.84 3.28
C GLY A 17 -11.92 -14.53 3.80
N GLY A 18 -11.48 -14.51 5.06
CA GLY A 18 -11.07 -13.32 5.84
C GLY A 18 -9.85 -12.54 5.33
N LEU A 19 -9.61 -12.49 4.03
CA LEU A 19 -8.61 -11.63 3.39
C LEU A 19 -9.19 -10.22 3.30
N LYS A 20 -8.93 -9.45 4.36
CA LYS A 20 -9.27 -8.04 4.52
C LYS A 20 -8.49 -7.21 3.47
N GLY A 21 -8.98 -7.16 2.22
CA GLY A 21 -8.46 -6.28 1.17
C GLY A 21 -8.04 -6.94 -0.15
N PHE A 22 -8.08 -8.27 -0.27
CA PHE A 22 -7.74 -8.97 -1.52
C PHE A 22 -8.90 -9.82 -2.01
N GLY A 23 -9.35 -9.59 -3.25
CA GLY A 23 -10.41 -10.40 -3.83
C GLY A 23 -10.56 -10.21 -5.32
N ARG A 24 -10.86 -11.30 -6.03
CA ARG A 24 -11.36 -11.26 -7.40
C ARG A 24 -12.85 -11.54 -7.37
N VAL A 25 -13.63 -10.71 -8.05
CA VAL A 25 -15.08 -10.79 -8.08
C VAL A 25 -15.49 -10.91 -9.54
N LEU A 26 -16.33 -11.91 -9.82
CA LEU A 26 -16.93 -12.03 -11.13
C LEU A 26 -18.02 -10.96 -11.27
N VAL A 27 -17.95 -10.20 -12.35
CA VAL A 27 -18.98 -9.21 -12.67
C VAL A 27 -19.95 -9.86 -13.63
N SER A 28 -21.25 -9.83 -13.31
CA SER A 28 -22.29 -10.42 -14.14
C SER A 28 -23.41 -9.40 -14.38
N VAL A 29 -24.02 -9.45 -15.56
CA VAL A 29 -25.14 -8.59 -15.95
C VAL A 29 -26.38 -9.45 -16.17
N THR A 30 -27.53 -8.99 -15.70
CA THR A 30 -28.83 -9.62 -15.92
C THR A 30 -29.88 -8.56 -16.22
N THR A 31 -30.90 -8.92 -16.99
CA THR A 31 -32.08 -8.07 -17.24
C THR A 31 -33.34 -8.55 -16.50
N ASN A 32 -33.33 -9.77 -15.96
CA ASN A 32 -34.49 -10.43 -15.34
C ASN A 32 -34.19 -11.15 -14.01
N LYS A 33 -32.96 -11.08 -13.49
CA LYS A 33 -32.48 -11.77 -12.27
C LYS A 33 -32.43 -13.30 -12.37
N GLU A 34 -32.61 -13.86 -13.55
CA GLU A 34 -32.55 -15.30 -13.78
C GLU A 34 -31.39 -15.62 -14.73
N ASP A 35 -31.30 -14.89 -15.84
CA ASP A 35 -30.24 -15.05 -16.84
C ASP A 35 -29.11 -14.08 -16.53
N PHE A 36 -27.92 -14.61 -16.26
CA PHE A 36 -26.71 -13.84 -16.00
C PHE A 36 -25.69 -14.06 -17.10
N ILE A 37 -25.08 -12.96 -17.54
CA ILE A 37 -23.96 -12.96 -18.49
C ILE A 37 -22.73 -12.47 -17.74
N ASP A 38 -21.75 -13.35 -17.60
CA ASP A 38 -20.49 -13.03 -16.93
C ASP A 38 -19.57 -12.21 -17.83
N ALA A 39 -18.90 -11.24 -17.22
CA ALA A 39 -17.81 -10.53 -17.85
C ALA A 39 -16.63 -11.49 -18.10
N PRO A 40 -15.86 -11.29 -19.18
CA PRO A 40 -14.71 -12.14 -19.50
C PRO A 40 -13.54 -11.98 -18.52
N THR A 41 -13.61 -10.99 -17.63
CA THR A 41 -12.55 -10.64 -16.68
C THR A 41 -13.12 -10.42 -15.29
N PHE A 42 -12.33 -10.74 -14.27
CA PHE A 42 -12.65 -10.43 -12.88
C PHE A 42 -12.34 -8.97 -12.55
N LEU A 43 -13.21 -8.36 -11.75
CA LEU A 43 -12.86 -7.15 -11.01
C LEU A 43 -11.91 -7.53 -9.87
N LYS A 44 -10.79 -6.82 -9.76
CA LYS A 44 -9.80 -7.02 -8.70
C LYS A 44 -9.94 -5.94 -7.64
N TYR A 45 -10.12 -6.35 -6.40
CA TYR A 45 -9.98 -5.48 -5.23
C TYR A 45 -8.55 -5.56 -4.72
N GLU A 46 -7.93 -4.41 -4.59
CA GLU A 46 -6.60 -4.24 -4.01
C GLU A 46 -6.75 -3.58 -2.64
N PRO A 47 -5.90 -3.95 -1.67
CA PRO A 47 -5.95 -3.33 -0.36
C PRO A 47 -5.46 -1.89 -0.49
N VAL A 48 -6.02 -1.03 0.34
CA VAL A 48 -5.42 0.28 0.58
C VAL A 48 -4.27 0.07 1.56
N ALA A 49 -3.06 0.46 1.16
CA ALA A 49 -1.90 0.41 2.02
C ALA A 49 -1.99 1.52 3.08
N THR A 50 -1.72 1.17 4.33
CA THR A 50 -1.77 2.11 5.46
C THR A 50 -0.55 1.94 6.34
N ILE A 51 0.05 3.05 6.75
CA ILE A 51 1.20 3.07 7.67
C ILE A 51 0.68 3.34 9.07
N LEU A 52 1.03 2.48 10.03
CA LEU A 52 0.70 2.67 11.44
C LEU A 52 1.88 3.26 12.22
N LYS A 53 3.10 2.77 11.97
CA LYS A 53 4.33 3.29 12.61
C LYS A 53 5.59 2.87 11.88
N SER A 54 6.68 3.57 12.16
CA SER A 54 8.02 3.21 11.71
C SER A 54 9.01 3.17 12.88
N LEU A 55 9.94 2.21 12.84
CA LEU A 55 10.92 1.97 13.89
C LEU A 55 12.29 1.59 13.29
N PRO A 56 13.41 2.14 13.77
CA PRO A 56 13.50 3.19 14.79
C PRO A 56 13.06 4.56 14.24
N ALA A 57 12.59 5.44 15.11
CA ALA A 57 12.23 6.83 14.76
C ALA A 57 13.47 7.74 14.55
N LEU A 58 14.66 7.25 14.90
CA LEU A 58 15.93 7.95 14.81
C LEU A 58 16.94 7.07 14.06
N GLY A 59 17.72 7.69 13.18
CA GLY A 59 18.78 7.04 12.43
C GLY A 59 19.97 7.96 12.23
N GLY A 60 21.13 7.37 11.92
CA GLY A 60 22.35 8.13 11.67
C GLY A 60 22.26 8.94 10.38
N ALA A 61 22.81 10.16 10.38
CA ALA A 61 22.88 11.03 9.20
C ALA A 61 23.71 10.42 8.05
N SER A 62 24.61 9.49 8.36
CA SER A 62 25.35 8.70 7.37
C SER A 62 24.45 7.81 6.49
N GLY A 63 23.18 7.64 6.84
CA GLY A 63 22.28 6.70 6.18
C GLY A 63 22.55 5.25 6.59
N GLY A 64 21.87 4.32 5.92
CA GLY A 64 22.00 2.89 6.14
C GLY A 64 21.27 2.35 7.37
N THR A 65 20.51 3.20 8.09
CA THR A 65 19.75 2.73 9.25
C THR A 65 18.60 1.84 8.78
N PRO A 66 18.48 0.59 9.27
CA PRO A 66 17.37 -0.28 8.92
C PRO A 66 16.09 0.20 9.62
N VAL A 67 15.11 0.62 8.81
CA VAL A 67 13.79 1.08 9.24
C VAL A 67 12.77 -0.01 8.91
N GLN A 68 11.99 -0.38 9.92
CA GLN A 68 10.83 -1.24 9.82
C GLN A 68 9.58 -0.37 9.75
N ILE A 69 8.74 -0.61 8.74
CA ILE A 69 7.44 0.05 8.58
C ILE A 69 6.37 -0.97 8.91
N ILE A 70 5.56 -0.65 9.91
CA ILE A 70 4.45 -1.47 10.38
C ILE A 70 3.16 -0.83 9.89
N GLY A 71 2.28 -1.64 9.32
CA GLY A 71 1.08 -1.16 8.65
C GLY A 71 0.13 -2.29 8.27
N SER A 72 -0.65 -2.06 7.22
CA SER A 72 -1.53 -3.06 6.60
C SER A 72 -1.68 -2.81 5.10
N GLY A 73 -2.08 -3.84 4.36
CA GLY A 73 -2.37 -3.73 2.93
C GLY A 73 -1.14 -3.67 2.04
N PHE A 74 0.05 -4.01 2.55
CA PHE A 74 1.25 -4.07 1.73
C PHE A 74 1.21 -5.29 0.79
N THR A 75 1.70 -5.12 -0.44
CA THR A 75 1.84 -6.20 -1.43
C THR A 75 3.28 -6.37 -1.85
N ASN A 76 3.63 -7.58 -2.31
CA ASN A 76 4.94 -7.87 -2.87
C ASN A 76 5.07 -7.33 -4.30
N THR A 77 5.06 -6.00 -4.44
CA THR A 77 5.20 -5.27 -5.70
C THR A 77 6.36 -4.26 -5.61
N SER A 78 6.43 -3.31 -6.54
CA SER A 78 7.47 -2.28 -6.52
C SER A 78 7.18 -1.28 -5.39
N LEU A 79 7.86 -1.46 -4.26
CA LEU A 79 7.68 -0.64 -3.07
C LEU A 79 8.86 0.32 -2.86
N LEU A 80 8.52 1.58 -2.59
CA LEU A 80 9.50 2.63 -2.27
C LEU A 80 9.19 3.26 -0.91
N CYS A 81 10.20 3.34 -0.05
CA CYS A 81 10.16 4.15 1.16
C CYS A 81 10.69 5.55 0.83
N TRP A 82 9.84 6.55 0.99
CA TRP A 82 10.23 7.95 0.82
C TRP A 82 10.61 8.54 2.16
N PHE A 83 11.86 8.95 2.25
CA PHE A 83 12.42 9.71 3.35
C PHE A 83 12.47 11.19 2.94
N GLY A 84 11.35 11.89 3.13
CA GLY A 84 11.21 13.28 2.71
C GLY A 84 11.20 13.39 1.19
N LYS A 85 12.33 13.79 0.58
CA LYS A 85 12.48 13.90 -0.88
C LYS A 85 13.27 12.75 -1.52
N THR A 86 13.79 11.83 -0.71
CA THR A 86 14.66 10.76 -1.19
C THR A 86 13.96 9.42 -1.05
N ALA A 87 13.82 8.70 -2.15
CA ALA A 87 13.27 7.35 -2.15
C ALA A 87 14.37 6.30 -1.95
N THR A 88 14.09 5.26 -1.18
CA THR A 88 14.89 4.03 -1.11
C THR A 88 14.01 2.82 -1.37
N ARG A 89 14.62 1.75 -1.88
CA ARG A 89 13.90 0.50 -2.15
C ARG A 89 13.42 -0.10 -0.84
N ALA A 90 12.13 -0.43 -0.78
CA ALA A 90 11.59 -1.22 0.31
C ALA A 90 11.68 -2.72 0.01
N ILE A 91 11.82 -3.50 1.07
CA ILE A 91 11.83 -4.95 1.08
C ILE A 91 10.51 -5.38 1.71
N TYR A 92 9.70 -6.05 0.91
CA TYR A 92 8.47 -6.68 1.38
C TYR A 92 8.80 -7.80 2.38
N VAL A 93 8.21 -7.76 3.57
CA VAL A 93 8.32 -8.83 4.58
C VAL A 93 6.99 -9.54 4.72
N SER A 94 5.90 -8.79 4.90
CA SER A 94 4.53 -9.31 4.99
C SER A 94 3.53 -8.21 4.63
N GLU A 95 2.24 -8.56 4.55
CA GLU A 95 1.15 -7.60 4.33
C GLU A 95 1.06 -6.51 5.42
N THR A 96 1.78 -6.68 6.52
CA THR A 96 1.80 -5.78 7.69
C THR A 96 3.19 -5.20 8.01
N MET A 97 4.22 -5.56 7.25
CA MET A 97 5.59 -5.17 7.53
C MET A 97 6.42 -4.97 6.27
N LEU A 98 7.11 -3.83 6.19
CA LEU A 98 8.16 -3.54 5.22
C LEU A 98 9.48 -3.23 5.93
N LYS A 99 10.59 -3.44 5.22
CA LYS A 99 11.92 -2.99 5.65
C LYS A 99 12.52 -2.07 4.62
N CYS A 100 13.16 -0.99 5.04
CA CYS A 100 13.95 -0.15 4.15
C CYS A 100 15.17 0.42 4.86
N SER A 101 16.14 0.87 4.08
CA SER A 101 17.32 1.53 4.61
C SER A 101 17.15 3.04 4.46
N SER A 102 17.44 3.79 5.52
CA SER A 102 17.46 5.24 5.46
C SER A 102 18.54 5.72 4.47
N PRO A 103 18.26 6.73 3.64
CA PRO A 103 19.29 7.34 2.81
C PRO A 103 20.26 8.14 3.67
N ALA A 104 21.46 8.37 3.16
CA ALA A 104 22.37 9.36 3.76
C ALA A 104 21.76 10.75 3.62
N THR A 105 21.71 11.49 4.72
CA THR A 105 21.22 12.87 4.74
C THR A 105 22.40 13.80 5.01
N TYR A 106 22.72 14.62 4.01
CA TYR A 106 23.74 15.66 4.19
C TYR A 106 23.10 16.85 4.91
N LEU A 107 23.26 16.92 6.23
CA LEU A 107 22.69 17.99 7.06
C LEU A 107 23.61 19.23 7.17
N GLY A 108 24.70 19.28 6.41
CA GLY A 108 25.75 20.28 6.60
C GLY A 108 26.51 20.06 7.91
N THR A 109 27.52 20.87 8.19
CA THR A 109 28.32 20.80 9.42
C THR A 109 27.49 21.23 10.64
N GLY A 110 26.78 20.28 11.25
CA GLY A 110 26.07 20.47 12.51
C GLY A 110 25.18 19.29 12.88
N THR A 111 25.10 18.97 14.17
CA THR A 111 24.19 17.97 14.73
C THR A 111 22.76 18.49 14.64
N ARG A 112 22.11 18.31 13.48
CA ARG A 112 20.68 18.64 13.32
C ARG A 112 19.85 17.37 13.33
N VAL A 113 18.77 17.39 14.09
CA VAL A 113 17.69 16.40 13.97
C VAL A 113 16.83 16.85 12.80
N ALA A 114 16.75 16.05 11.75
CA ALA A 114 15.83 16.28 10.64
C ALA A 114 14.58 15.43 10.84
N GLN A 115 13.41 16.07 10.94
CA GLN A 115 12.15 15.35 10.85
C GLN A 115 11.92 14.96 9.40
N VAL A 116 11.78 13.66 9.16
CA VAL A 116 11.55 13.11 7.84
C VAL A 116 10.16 12.50 7.83
N ARG A 117 9.29 12.99 6.94
CA ARG A 117 8.02 12.31 6.69
C ARG A 117 8.32 11.04 5.90
N LEU A 118 7.86 9.92 6.44
CA LEU A 118 7.92 8.64 5.77
C LEU A 118 6.67 8.48 4.92
N ARG A 119 6.84 8.05 3.68
CA ARG A 119 5.72 7.61 2.85
C ARG A 119 6.08 6.29 2.18
N VAL A 120 5.09 5.45 1.96
CA VAL A 120 5.25 4.22 1.18
C VAL A 120 4.48 4.41 -0.10
N VAL A 121 5.11 4.13 -1.23
CA VAL A 121 4.45 4.07 -2.53
C VAL A 121 4.43 2.63 -2.98
N GLN A 122 3.24 2.14 -3.32
CA GLN A 122 2.98 0.81 -3.84
C GLN A 122 2.23 0.94 -5.16
N ASP A 123 2.83 0.43 -6.25
CA ASP A 123 2.22 0.46 -7.59
C ASP A 123 1.80 1.86 -8.08
N GLY A 124 2.44 2.90 -7.54
CA GLY A 124 2.17 4.30 -7.87
C GLY A 124 1.21 5.02 -6.92
N GLU A 125 0.57 4.30 -5.99
CA GLU A 125 -0.33 4.86 -4.99
C GLU A 125 0.40 5.12 -3.65
N GLU A 126 0.12 6.26 -3.01
CA GLU A 126 0.66 6.58 -1.68
C GLU A 126 -0.15 5.88 -0.58
N ALA A 127 0.55 5.22 0.35
CA ALA A 127 -0.06 4.67 1.55
C ALA A 127 -0.60 5.79 2.45
N THR A 128 -1.75 5.54 3.08
CA THR A 128 -2.39 6.49 3.98
C THR A 128 -1.77 6.43 5.39
N ASP A 129 -1.65 7.57 6.06
CA ASP A 129 -1.43 7.64 7.52
C ASP A 129 -2.81 7.49 8.21
N ASP A 130 -2.95 6.51 9.11
CA ASP A 130 -4.16 6.32 9.96
C ASP A 130 -3.84 6.68 11.43
#